data_AF-A0A8H4ZV77-F1
#
_entry.id   AF-A0A8H4ZV77-F1
#
_cell.length_a   1.000
_cell.length_b   1.000
_cell.length_c   1.000
_cell.angle_alpha   90.00
_cell.angle_beta   90.00
_cell.angle_gamma   90.00
#
_symmetry.space_group_name_H-M   'P 1'
#
loop_
_entity.id
_entity.type
_entity.pdbx_description
1 polymer ?
#
loop_
_entity_poly.entity_id
_entity_poly.type
_entity_poly.pdbx_seq_one_letter_code
_entity_poly.pdbx_strand_id
1 'polypeptide(L)'
;MANKEEVARFCRTQLYKDIELALHNLLTKKRDAISPPHPSPAQHYYAAFSRPPNCSWSDDSDRYADQEYDCKPQCPILAKDMEFRICQRDHPDGEACADRVCFIPNASARKYMLVFMADPRQNRSLDGLEPVAYCLVRKYGSNIPSKDIEAFSSIVRLLFLDLRYADRQNWDPEVHGVLNWKHLPFETWVKEFMTEIHGVEWKRDMKEYL
;
A
#
# COMPACT_ATOMS: atom_id res chain seq x y z
N MET A 1 -17.58 -9.51 -11.92
CA MET A 1 -17.16 -8.54 -10.90
C MET A 1 -17.54 -9.10 -9.55
N ALA A 2 -16.72 -8.89 -8.52
CA ALA A 2 -17.17 -9.23 -7.18
C ALA A 2 -18.33 -8.30 -6.80
N ASN A 3 -19.51 -8.84 -6.52
CA ASN A 3 -20.62 -8.06 -5.98
C ASN A 3 -20.21 -7.49 -4.61
N LYS A 4 -20.82 -6.37 -4.17
CA LYS A 4 -20.55 -5.74 -2.87
C LYS A 4 -20.61 -6.73 -1.70
N GLU A 5 -21.47 -7.75 -1.80
CA GLU A 5 -21.55 -8.82 -0.82
C GLU A 5 -20.30 -9.72 -0.79
N GLU A 6 -19.70 -10.03 -1.94
CA GLU A 6 -18.45 -10.81 -2.02
C GLU A 6 -17.28 -10.02 -1.44
N VAL A 7 -17.20 -8.72 -1.72
CA VAL A 7 -16.20 -7.84 -1.11
C VAL A 7 -16.38 -7.76 0.41
N ALA A 8 -17.63 -7.61 0.88
CA ALA A 8 -17.92 -7.59 2.31
C ALA A 8 -17.55 -8.91 3.01
N ARG A 9 -17.78 -10.06 2.36
CA ARG A 9 -17.33 -11.36 2.87
C ARG A 9 -15.81 -11.45 2.87
N PHE A 10 -15.14 -11.03 1.80
CA PHE A 10 -13.69 -11.02 1.71
C PHE A 10 -13.04 -10.20 2.83
N CYS A 11 -13.55 -8.99 3.11
CA CYS A 11 -13.03 -8.11 4.18
C CYS A 11 -13.11 -8.72 5.58
N ARG A 12 -13.95 -9.76 5.79
CA ARG A 12 -14.06 -10.47 7.07
C ARG A 12 -13.09 -11.64 7.18
N THR A 13 -12.46 -12.03 6.07
CA THR A 13 -11.52 -13.15 6.06
C THR A 13 -10.23 -12.82 6.78
N GLN A 14 -9.57 -13.86 7.27
CA GLN A 14 -8.23 -13.72 7.82
C GLN A 14 -7.20 -13.34 6.73
N LEU A 15 -7.40 -13.80 5.49
CA LEU A 15 -6.58 -13.42 4.35
C LEU A 15 -6.54 -11.90 4.14
N TYR A 16 -7.69 -11.23 4.21
CA TYR A 16 -7.75 -9.77 4.11
C TYR A 16 -6.90 -9.08 5.19
N LYS A 17 -7.03 -9.51 6.44
CA LYS A 17 -6.27 -8.95 7.57
C LYS A 17 -4.77 -9.16 7.40
N ASP A 18 -4.37 -10.33 6.91
CA ASP A 18 -2.97 -10.66 6.68
C ASP A 18 -2.37 -9.86 5.53
N ILE A 19 -3.15 -9.64 4.45
CA ILE A 19 -2.77 -8.76 3.34
C ILE A 19 -2.57 -7.32 3.82
N GLU A 20 -3.51 -6.79 4.61
CA GLU A 20 -3.40 -5.43 5.18
C GLU A 20 -2.15 -5.30 6.06
N LEU A 21 -1.90 -6.27 6.94
CA LEU A 21 -0.74 -6.26 7.82
C LEU A 21 0.58 -6.47 7.04
N ALA A 22 0.58 -7.28 5.99
CA ALA A 22 1.73 -7.45 5.11
C ALA A 22 2.06 -6.16 4.37
N LEU A 23 1.04 -5.43 3.89
CA LEU A 23 1.21 -4.12 3.28
C LEU A 23 1.82 -3.13 4.30
N HIS A 24 1.27 -3.07 5.52
CA HIS A 24 1.84 -2.27 6.61
C HIS A 24 3.33 -2.59 6.85
N ASN A 25 3.70 -3.86 6.94
CA ASN A 25 5.08 -4.28 7.18
C ASN A 25 6.00 -3.86 6.03
N LEU A 26 5.56 -4.01 4.78
CA LEU A 26 6.33 -3.58 3.61
C LEU A 26 6.54 -2.07 3.60
N LEU A 27 5.48 -1.30 3.82
CA LEU A 27 5.53 0.15 3.91
C LEU A 27 6.52 0.61 4.99
N THR A 28 6.51 -0.06 6.15
CA THR A 28 7.46 0.17 7.24
C THR A 28 8.90 -0.13 6.81
N LYS A 29 9.15 -1.30 6.19
CA LYS A 29 10.49 -1.69 5.71
C LYS A 29 11.04 -0.72 4.66
N LYS A 30 10.21 -0.29 3.70
CA LYS A 30 10.60 0.66 2.65
C LYS A 30 10.92 2.03 3.22
N ARG A 31 10.13 2.49 4.19
CA ARG A 31 10.43 3.71 4.94
C ARG A 31 11.76 3.59 5.66
N ASP A 32 11.93 2.57 6.49
CA ASP A 32 13.13 2.42 7.34
C ASP A 32 14.43 2.31 6.53
N ALA A 33 14.35 1.80 5.29
CA ALA A 33 15.51 1.71 4.40
C ALA A 33 15.98 3.07 3.86
N ILE A 34 15.13 4.10 3.84
CA ILE A 34 15.37 5.37 3.12
C ILE A 34 15.18 6.60 4.02
N SER A 35 14.44 6.47 5.13
CA SER A 35 14.19 7.58 6.05
C SER A 35 15.44 8.01 6.81
N PRO A 36 15.59 9.30 7.14
CA PRO A 36 16.64 9.78 8.03
C PRO A 36 16.66 8.99 9.35
N PRO A 37 17.83 8.56 9.85
CA PRO A 37 17.91 7.80 11.09
C PRO A 37 17.40 8.64 12.25
N HIS A 38 16.64 8.01 13.15
CA HIS A 38 16.15 8.66 14.36
C HIS A 38 16.21 7.70 15.56
N PRO A 39 16.62 8.17 16.76
CA PRO A 39 16.76 7.32 17.94
C PRO A 39 15.42 6.78 18.47
N SER A 40 14.31 7.48 18.20
CA SER A 40 12.98 7.03 18.62
C SER A 40 12.33 6.16 17.54
N PRO A 41 11.91 4.91 17.87
CA PRO A 41 11.12 4.08 16.96
C PRO A 41 9.71 4.64 16.72
N ALA A 42 9.24 5.55 17.59
CA ALA A 42 7.98 6.27 17.43
C ALA A 42 8.11 7.53 16.55
N GLN A 43 9.25 7.73 15.89
CA GLN A 43 9.45 8.90 15.05
C GLN A 43 8.47 8.91 13.87
N HIS A 44 7.80 10.05 13.70
CA HIS A 44 6.92 10.28 12.57
C HIS A 44 7.68 10.91 11.42
N TYR A 45 7.31 10.53 10.21
CA TYR A 45 7.86 11.08 8.98
C TYR A 45 6.74 11.68 8.15
N TYR A 46 7.08 12.63 7.29
CA TYR A 46 6.19 13.08 6.23
C TYR A 46 6.87 12.93 4.88
N ALA A 47 6.07 12.68 3.85
CA ALA A 47 6.53 12.67 2.48
C ALA A 47 6.76 14.12 2.01
N ALA A 48 8.00 14.45 1.67
CA ALA A 48 8.38 15.67 0.97
C ALA A 48 8.60 15.33 -0.51
N PHE A 49 8.19 16.21 -1.42
CA PHE A 49 8.22 15.95 -2.85
C PHE A 49 9.27 16.81 -3.55
N SER A 50 10.06 16.22 -4.44
CA SER A 50 11.03 16.93 -5.27
C SER A 50 10.30 17.81 -6.28
N ARG A 51 10.78 19.05 -6.46
CA ARG A 51 10.22 19.97 -7.45
C ARG A 51 10.55 19.51 -8.88
N PRO A 52 9.61 19.62 -9.83
CA PRO A 52 9.97 19.65 -11.25
C PRO A 52 10.87 20.88 -11.54
N PRO A 53 11.79 20.80 -12.51
CA PRO A 53 12.52 21.97 -12.98
C PRO A 53 11.54 23.08 -13.39
N ASN A 54 11.79 24.33 -12.98
CA ASN A 54 11.01 25.55 -13.29
C ASN A 54 9.69 25.79 -12.52
N CYS A 55 9.49 25.18 -11.34
CA CYS A 55 8.33 25.49 -10.47
C CYS A 55 8.69 26.46 -9.33
N SER A 56 7.85 27.47 -9.09
CA SER A 56 8.03 28.56 -8.10
C SER A 56 7.53 28.23 -6.68
N TRP A 57 7.36 26.95 -6.35
CA TRP A 57 6.87 26.52 -5.03
C TRP A 57 7.95 26.79 -3.97
N SER A 58 7.60 26.99 -2.70
CA SER A 58 8.58 27.12 -1.59
C SER A 58 9.25 25.76 -1.29
N ASP A 59 10.48 25.73 -0.77
CA ASP A 59 11.25 24.48 -0.51
C ASP A 59 10.62 23.61 0.58
N ASP A 60 9.69 24.21 1.32
CA ASP A 60 8.92 23.62 2.42
C ASP A 60 7.45 23.38 2.05
N SER A 61 7.09 23.28 0.76
CA SER A 61 5.70 22.95 0.40
C SER A 61 5.41 21.48 0.70
N ASP A 62 4.99 21.20 1.93
CA ASP A 62 4.63 19.88 2.43
C ASP A 62 3.25 19.38 1.92
N ARG A 63 2.59 20.21 1.09
CA ARG A 63 1.30 19.91 0.47
C ARG A 63 1.50 19.31 -0.91
N TYR A 64 0.83 18.20 -1.18
CA TYR A 64 0.61 17.75 -2.55
C TYR A 64 -0.12 18.88 -3.27
N ALA A 65 0.48 19.46 -4.30
CA ALA A 65 0.02 20.69 -4.90
C ALA A 65 -1.50 20.74 -5.13
N ASP A 66 -2.23 21.61 -4.45
CA ASP A 66 -3.65 21.82 -4.77
C ASP A 66 -3.73 22.77 -5.98
N GLN A 67 -4.21 22.23 -7.11
CA GLN A 67 -4.79 22.84 -8.32
C GLN A 67 -4.18 24.10 -9.00
N GLU A 68 -3.28 24.84 -8.36
CA GLU A 68 -2.91 26.20 -8.79
C GLU A 68 -1.74 26.23 -9.79
N TYR A 69 -1.04 25.10 -9.97
CA TYR A 69 0.04 24.96 -10.95
C TYR A 69 -0.03 23.58 -11.63
N ASP A 70 -0.10 23.58 -12.97
CA ASP A 70 -0.17 22.41 -13.88
C ASP A 70 1.08 21.49 -13.84
N CYS A 71 1.92 21.62 -12.82
CA CYS A 71 3.23 20.99 -12.72
C CYS A 71 3.32 19.99 -11.56
N LYS A 72 2.31 19.12 -11.37
CA LYS A 72 2.42 17.99 -10.43
C LYS A 72 3.41 16.94 -10.95
N PRO A 73 4.34 16.43 -10.12
CA PRO A 73 4.99 15.15 -10.38
C PRO A 73 3.88 14.08 -10.48
N GLN A 74 3.71 13.48 -11.65
CA GLN A 74 2.47 12.77 -11.95
C GLN A 74 2.26 11.47 -11.17
N CYS A 75 3.31 10.93 -10.53
CA CYS A 75 3.30 9.76 -9.65
C CYS A 75 4.61 9.79 -8.85
N PRO A 76 4.72 10.53 -7.73
CA PRO A 76 5.99 10.66 -7.03
C PRO A 76 6.45 9.31 -6.45
N ILE A 77 7.76 9.05 -6.52
CA ILE A 77 8.39 7.79 -6.12
C ILE A 77 9.46 8.08 -5.06
N LEU A 78 9.46 7.29 -3.98
CA LEU A 78 10.43 7.38 -2.90
C LEU A 78 11.87 7.19 -3.40
N ALA A 79 12.79 8.02 -2.91
CA ALA A 79 14.19 8.13 -3.34
C ALA A 79 14.41 8.66 -4.78
N LYS A 80 13.36 9.17 -5.43
CA LYS A 80 13.46 9.83 -6.74
C LYS A 80 12.83 11.21 -6.72
N ASP A 81 11.51 11.23 -6.61
CA ASP A 81 10.68 12.44 -6.64
C ASP A 81 10.00 12.69 -5.28
N MET A 82 10.29 11.83 -4.30
CA MET A 82 9.78 11.88 -2.93
C MET A 82 10.87 11.42 -1.96
N GLU A 83 10.95 12.07 -0.80
CA GLU A 83 11.81 11.69 0.31
C GLU A 83 11.04 11.76 1.63
N PHE A 84 11.50 11.00 2.63
CA PHE A 84 10.96 11.14 3.98
C PHE A 84 11.75 12.16 4.76
N ARG A 85 11.05 13.09 5.40
CA ARG A 85 11.63 14.04 6.35
C ARG A 85 11.06 13.79 7.74
N ILE A 86 11.87 14.09 8.75
CA ILE A 86 11.47 13.97 10.16
C ILE A 86 10.33 14.96 10.43
N CYS A 87 9.19 14.44 10.89
CA CYS A 87 8.12 15.28 11.39
C CYS A 87 8.38 15.63 12.85
N GLN A 88 8.73 16.90 13.12
CA GLN A 88 8.98 17.41 14.47
C GLN A 88 7.71 17.84 15.21
N ARG A 89 6.54 17.72 14.58
CA ARG A 89 5.27 18.11 15.22
C ARG A 89 4.80 17.04 16.21
N ASP A 90 4.11 17.47 17.25
CA ASP A 90 3.42 16.55 18.14
C ASP A 90 2.21 15.93 17.43
N HIS A 91 2.05 14.62 17.58
CA HIS A 91 0.91 13.85 17.06
C HIS A 91 0.24 13.16 18.24
N PRO A 92 -0.45 13.92 19.12
CA PRO A 92 -0.98 13.41 20.40
C PRO A 92 -1.93 12.21 20.21
N ASP A 93 -2.60 12.13 19.06
CA ASP A 93 -3.56 11.07 18.74
C ASP A 93 -3.10 10.12 17.61
N GLY A 94 -1.84 10.22 17.18
CA GLY A 94 -1.34 9.49 16.00
C GLY A 94 -1.99 9.93 14.69
N GLU A 95 -2.60 11.13 14.66
CA GLU A 95 -3.20 11.71 13.47
C GLU A 95 -2.18 12.44 12.59
N ALA A 96 -2.44 12.49 11.29
CA ALA A 96 -1.61 13.21 10.33
C ALA A 96 -1.60 14.73 10.60
N CYS A 97 -0.50 15.41 10.27
CA CYS A 97 -0.46 16.87 10.26
C CYS A 97 -1.45 17.43 9.21
N ALA A 98 -2.17 18.50 9.55
CA ALA A 98 -3.18 19.09 8.67
C ALA A 98 -2.63 19.67 7.35
N ASP A 99 -1.33 19.99 7.32
CA ASP A 99 -0.66 20.65 6.20
C ASP A 99 0.46 19.81 5.57
N ARG A 100 0.66 18.57 6.03
CA ARG A 100 1.69 17.65 5.51
C ARG A 100 1.11 16.29 5.20
N VAL A 101 1.70 15.61 4.24
CA VAL A 101 1.43 14.18 4.02
C VAL A 101 2.23 13.36 5.05
N CYS A 102 1.74 13.30 6.29
CA CYS A 102 2.34 12.44 7.30
C CYS A 102 2.21 10.98 6.90
N PHE A 103 3.31 10.24 7.03
CA PHE A 103 3.38 8.85 6.68
C PHE A 103 3.33 7.98 7.92
N ILE A 104 2.18 7.34 8.11
CA ILE A 104 1.93 6.41 9.22
C ILE A 104 1.61 5.07 8.59
N PRO A 105 2.57 4.12 8.53
CA PRO A 105 2.45 2.91 7.69
C PRO A 105 1.14 2.14 7.90
N ASN A 106 0.66 2.05 9.15
CA ASN A 106 -0.60 1.38 9.47
C ASN A 106 -1.82 2.15 8.93
N ALA A 107 -1.87 3.46 9.13
CA ALA A 107 -2.97 4.29 8.66
C ALA A 107 -3.01 4.32 7.12
N SER A 108 -1.84 4.44 6.48
CA SER A 108 -1.71 4.44 5.01
C SER A 108 -2.15 3.10 4.40
N ALA A 109 -1.70 1.96 4.95
CA ALA A 109 -2.12 0.63 4.49
C ALA A 109 -3.64 0.44 4.64
N ARG A 110 -4.19 0.75 5.81
CA ARG A 110 -5.63 0.58 6.10
C ARG A 110 -6.49 1.49 5.22
N LYS A 111 -6.12 2.77 5.10
CA LYS A 111 -6.79 3.73 4.22
C LYS A 111 -6.82 3.22 2.79
N TYR A 112 -5.68 2.77 2.28
CA TYR A 112 -5.57 2.22 0.92
C TYR A 112 -6.45 0.99 0.73
N MET A 113 -6.39 0.02 1.63
CA MET A 113 -7.23 -1.19 1.56
C MET A 113 -8.72 -0.85 1.60
N LEU A 114 -9.15 0.08 2.45
CA LEU A 114 -10.55 0.51 2.52
C LEU A 114 -11.02 1.19 1.23
N VAL A 115 -10.20 2.09 0.67
CA VAL A 115 -10.52 2.78 -0.59
C VAL A 115 -10.59 1.79 -1.74
N PHE A 116 -9.63 0.89 -1.86
CA PHE A 116 -9.63 -0.17 -2.88
C PHE A 116 -10.87 -1.06 -2.77
N MET A 117 -11.23 -1.50 -1.56
CA MET A 117 -12.39 -2.37 -1.35
C MET A 117 -13.72 -1.65 -1.61
N ALA A 118 -13.78 -0.32 -1.50
CA ALA A 118 -14.99 0.43 -1.84
C ALA A 118 -15.30 0.42 -3.35
N ASP A 119 -14.26 0.40 -4.19
CA ASP A 119 -14.39 0.38 -5.65
C ASP A 119 -13.22 -0.40 -6.30
N PRO A 120 -13.25 -1.75 -6.30
CA PRO A 120 -12.23 -2.56 -6.95
C PRO A 120 -12.31 -2.42 -8.47
N ARG A 121 -11.56 -1.46 -9.03
CA ARG A 121 -11.56 -1.16 -10.46
C ARG A 121 -10.90 -2.26 -11.27
N GLN A 122 -11.50 -2.59 -12.42
CA GLN A 122 -10.84 -3.44 -13.41
C GLN A 122 -9.82 -2.61 -14.17
N ASN A 123 -8.54 -2.90 -13.99
CA ASN A 123 -7.51 -2.39 -14.88
C ASN A 123 -6.61 -3.53 -15.37
N ARG A 124 -6.72 -3.78 -16.69
CA ARG A 124 -5.89 -4.69 -17.50
C ARG A 124 -5.94 -6.18 -17.11
N SER A 125 -5.96 -7.06 -18.10
CA SER A 125 -5.70 -8.48 -17.87
C SER A 125 -4.19 -8.69 -17.74
N LEU A 126 -3.73 -9.19 -16.59
CA LEU A 126 -2.44 -9.86 -16.49
C LEU A 126 -2.70 -11.30 -16.10
N ASP A 127 -2.71 -12.16 -17.11
CA ASP A 127 -2.99 -13.59 -16.99
C ASP A 127 -2.02 -14.29 -16.02
N GLY A 128 -0.81 -13.73 -15.83
CA GLY A 128 0.19 -14.26 -14.89
C GLY A 128 -0.14 -14.11 -13.39
N LEU A 129 -1.06 -13.22 -13.00
CA LEU A 129 -1.45 -13.03 -11.58
C LEU A 129 -2.53 -13.99 -11.13
N GLU A 130 -3.28 -14.56 -12.06
CA GLU A 130 -4.41 -15.43 -11.74
C GLU A 130 -3.98 -16.70 -11.00
N PRO A 131 -2.95 -17.46 -11.44
CA PRO A 131 -2.45 -18.59 -10.67
C PRO A 131 -1.92 -18.19 -9.29
N VAL A 132 -1.28 -17.03 -9.17
CA VAL A 132 -0.73 -16.53 -7.90
C VAL A 132 -1.84 -16.24 -6.90
N ALA A 133 -2.85 -15.47 -7.32
CA ALA A 133 -3.98 -15.11 -6.48
C ALA A 133 -4.80 -16.34 -6.08
N TYR A 134 -5.04 -17.26 -7.03
CA TYR A 134 -5.75 -18.51 -6.75
C TYR A 134 -5.02 -19.38 -5.74
N CYS A 135 -3.71 -19.59 -5.92
CA CYS A 135 -2.88 -20.35 -4.98
C CYS A 135 -2.87 -19.72 -3.58
N LEU A 136 -2.79 -18.39 -3.50
CA LEU A 136 -2.85 -17.68 -2.22
C LEU A 136 -4.19 -17.93 -1.52
N VAL A 137 -5.32 -17.71 -2.20
CA VAL A 137 -6.66 -17.92 -1.61
C VAL A 137 -6.86 -19.36 -1.18
N ARG A 138 -6.43 -20.33 -2.01
CA ARG A 138 -6.50 -21.75 -1.69
C ARG A 138 -5.72 -22.14 -0.43
N LYS A 139 -4.60 -21.48 -0.15
CA LYS A 139 -3.81 -21.72 1.07
C LYS A 139 -4.61 -21.39 2.34
N TYR A 140 -5.48 -20.39 2.26
CA TYR A 140 -6.42 -20.01 3.32
C TYR A 140 -7.74 -20.80 3.26
N GLY A 141 -7.83 -21.80 2.38
CA GLY A 141 -9.06 -22.49 1.99
C GLY A 141 -9.77 -23.25 3.11
N SER A 142 -9.09 -23.61 4.19
CA SER A 142 -9.76 -24.17 5.39
C SER A 142 -10.75 -23.19 6.02
N ASN A 143 -10.52 -21.88 5.84
CA ASN A 143 -11.32 -20.80 6.41
C ASN A 143 -12.19 -20.07 5.35
N ILE A 144 -12.18 -20.52 4.09
CA ILE A 144 -12.87 -19.88 2.97
C ILE A 144 -13.81 -20.90 2.31
N PRO A 145 -15.13 -20.64 2.23
CA PRO A 145 -16.06 -21.52 1.54
C PRO A 145 -15.66 -21.71 0.06
N SER A 146 -15.75 -22.95 -0.45
CA SER A 146 -15.34 -23.25 -1.84
C SER A 146 -15.99 -22.36 -2.90
N LYS A 147 -17.25 -21.96 -2.69
CA LYS A 147 -18.00 -21.06 -3.57
C LYS A 147 -17.41 -19.65 -3.66
N ASP A 148 -16.65 -19.22 -2.66
CA ASP A 148 -16.08 -17.87 -2.58
C ASP A 148 -14.63 -17.82 -3.11
N ILE A 149 -14.01 -18.97 -3.41
CA ILE A 149 -12.60 -19.04 -3.83
C ILE A 149 -12.35 -18.24 -5.11
N GLU A 150 -13.19 -18.40 -6.14
CA GLU A 150 -13.03 -17.70 -7.43
C GLU A 150 -13.21 -16.18 -7.28
N ALA A 151 -14.24 -15.77 -6.53
CA ALA A 151 -14.51 -14.37 -6.25
C ALA A 151 -13.36 -13.73 -5.47
N PHE A 152 -12.86 -14.39 -4.42
CA PHE A 152 -11.76 -13.88 -3.61
C PHE A 152 -10.44 -13.87 -4.40
N SER A 153 -10.19 -14.87 -5.25
CA SER A 153 -9.02 -14.88 -6.13
C SER A 153 -9.07 -13.71 -7.11
N SER A 154 -10.25 -13.38 -7.62
CA SER A 154 -10.45 -12.21 -8.46
C SER A 154 -10.17 -10.90 -7.72
N ILE A 155 -10.63 -10.77 -6.47
CA ILE A 155 -10.36 -9.58 -5.63
C ILE A 155 -8.86 -9.43 -5.37
N VAL A 156 -8.18 -10.50 -4.95
CA VAL A 156 -6.73 -10.51 -4.69
C VAL A 156 -5.96 -10.15 -5.96
N ARG A 157 -6.36 -10.70 -7.11
CA ARG A 157 -5.75 -10.35 -8.41
C ARG A 157 -5.89 -8.87 -8.72
N LEU A 158 -7.08 -8.29 -8.52
CA LEU A 158 -7.31 -6.86 -8.75
C LEU A 158 -6.50 -5.98 -7.80
N LEU A 159 -6.35 -6.38 -6.53
CA LEU A 159 -5.51 -5.66 -5.58
C LEU A 159 -4.04 -5.65 -6.02
N PHE A 160 -3.55 -6.79 -6.46
CA PHE A 160 -2.19 -6.97 -6.97
C PHE A 160 -1.93 -6.11 -8.23
N LEU A 161 -2.96 -5.98 -9.07
CA LEU A 161 -2.93 -5.09 -10.24
C LEU A 161 -2.87 -3.62 -9.83
N ASP A 162 -3.75 -3.19 -8.92
CA ASP A 162 -3.83 -1.80 -8.49
C ASP A 162 -2.53 -1.34 -7.83
N LEU A 163 -2.00 -2.13 -6.89
CA LEU A 163 -0.74 -1.88 -6.17
C LEU A 163 0.48 -1.67 -7.10
N ARG A 164 0.45 -2.24 -8.31
CA ARG A 164 1.57 -2.14 -9.27
C ARG A 164 1.30 -1.17 -10.41
N TYR A 165 0.08 -1.14 -10.92
CA TYR A 165 -0.28 -0.48 -12.16
C TYR A 165 -1.22 0.70 -11.97
N ALA A 166 -1.33 1.24 -10.76
CA ALA A 166 -2.04 2.48 -10.52
C ALA A 166 -1.62 3.57 -11.53
N ASP A 167 -2.63 4.10 -12.21
CA ASP A 167 -2.50 5.28 -13.04
C ASP A 167 -2.60 6.54 -12.18
N ARG A 168 -2.60 7.71 -12.82
CA ARG A 168 -2.64 8.99 -12.10
C ARG A 168 -3.91 9.18 -11.25
N GLN A 169 -5.01 8.52 -11.59
CA GLN A 169 -6.28 8.68 -10.87
C GLN A 169 -6.32 7.88 -9.58
N ASN A 170 -5.60 6.75 -9.54
CA ASN A 170 -5.57 5.85 -8.38
C ASN A 170 -4.21 5.86 -7.65
N TRP A 171 -3.26 6.73 -8.06
CA TRP A 171 -1.93 6.78 -7.46
C TRP A 171 -1.98 7.36 -6.03
N ASP A 172 -1.80 6.48 -5.05
CA ASP A 172 -1.51 6.85 -3.66
C ASP A 172 0.01 7.01 -3.43
N PRO A 173 0.53 8.20 -3.10
CA PRO A 173 1.97 8.41 -2.84
C PRO A 173 2.46 7.69 -1.58
N GLU A 174 1.61 7.50 -0.57
CA GLU A 174 1.94 6.81 0.67
C GLU A 174 2.07 5.29 0.44
N VAL A 175 1.45 4.75 -0.61
CA VAL A 175 1.52 3.31 -0.94
C VAL A 175 2.37 3.06 -2.18
N HIS A 176 1.93 3.50 -3.35
CA HIS A 176 2.62 3.22 -4.61
C HIS A 176 3.97 3.92 -4.70
N GLY A 177 4.04 5.16 -4.21
CA GLY A 177 5.28 5.93 -4.15
C GLY A 177 6.33 5.28 -3.26
N VAL A 178 5.90 4.74 -2.11
CA VAL A 178 6.77 4.07 -1.13
C VAL A 178 7.21 2.68 -1.60
N LEU A 179 6.29 1.90 -2.17
CA LEU A 179 6.60 0.54 -2.66
C LEU A 179 7.51 0.58 -3.90
N ASN A 180 7.32 1.58 -4.77
CA ASN A 180 8.07 1.75 -6.02
C ASN A 180 8.10 0.48 -6.89
N TRP A 181 6.96 -0.19 -7.03
CA TRP A 181 6.86 -1.45 -7.80
C TRP A 181 6.61 -1.26 -9.29
N LYS A 182 6.25 -0.05 -9.73
CA LYS A 182 5.85 0.27 -11.10
C LYS A 182 6.86 -0.18 -12.17
N HIS A 183 8.15 -0.17 -11.83
CA HIS A 183 9.25 -0.47 -12.74
C HIS A 183 10.00 -1.77 -12.43
N LEU A 184 9.60 -2.51 -11.39
CA LEU A 184 10.27 -3.76 -11.03
C LEU A 184 9.84 -4.92 -11.94
N PRO A 185 10.65 -5.96 -12.15
CA PRO A 185 10.23 -7.19 -12.82
C PRO A 185 9.04 -7.84 -12.10
N PHE A 186 8.20 -8.56 -12.85
CA PHE A 186 6.98 -9.15 -12.32
C PHE A 186 7.25 -10.10 -11.14
N GLU A 187 8.24 -10.99 -11.27
CA GLU A 187 8.52 -11.98 -10.22
C GLU A 187 9.02 -11.31 -8.93
N THR A 188 9.72 -10.17 -9.04
CA THR A 188 10.37 -9.51 -7.91
C THR A 188 9.35 -8.98 -6.90
N TRP A 189 8.40 -8.15 -7.34
CA TRP A 189 7.43 -7.55 -6.42
C TRP A 189 6.40 -8.56 -5.93
N VAL A 190 5.99 -9.52 -6.77
CA VAL A 190 5.08 -10.61 -6.35
C VAL A 190 5.76 -11.42 -5.24
N LYS A 191 7.02 -11.81 -5.42
CA LYS A 191 7.76 -12.54 -4.40
C LYS A 191 7.90 -11.73 -3.11
N GLU A 192 8.21 -10.44 -3.21
CA GLU A 192 8.31 -9.55 -2.05
C GLU A 192 7.00 -9.53 -1.26
N PHE A 193 5.85 -9.34 -1.94
CA PHE A 193 4.57 -9.25 -1.26
C PHE A 193 4.10 -10.59 -0.69
N MET A 194 4.22 -11.66 -1.47
CA MET A 194 3.86 -13.02 -1.03
C MET A 194 4.70 -13.48 0.17
N THR A 195 6.00 -13.14 0.18
CA THR A 195 6.88 -13.43 1.31
C THR A 195 6.36 -12.76 2.58
N GLU A 196 5.90 -11.51 2.48
CA GLU A 196 5.40 -10.80 3.65
C GLU A 196 4.04 -11.31 4.13
N ILE A 197 3.13 -11.64 3.22
CA ILE A 197 1.84 -12.26 3.55
C ILE A 197 2.07 -13.60 4.28
N HIS A 198 2.93 -14.46 3.75
CA HIS A 198 3.25 -15.73 4.40
C HIS A 198 4.01 -15.57 5.72
N GLY A 199 4.85 -14.54 5.83
CA GLY A 199 5.52 -14.20 7.09
C GLY A 199 4.53 -13.75 8.17
N VAL A 200 3.48 -13.01 7.81
CA VAL A 200 2.39 -12.62 8.71
C VAL A 200 1.58 -13.84 9.14
N GLU A 201 1.14 -14.64 8.18
CA GLU A 201 0.40 -15.90 8.39
C GLU A 201 1.14 -16.80 9.40
N TRP A 202 2.42 -17.09 9.12
CA TRP A 202 3.27 -17.92 9.97
C TRP A 202 3.39 -17.38 11.40
N LYS A 203 3.63 -16.07 11.55
CA LYS A 203 3.75 -15.45 12.88
C LYS A 203 2.45 -15.49 13.67
N ARG A 204 1.29 -15.37 13.01
CA ARG A 204 -0.02 -15.52 13.67
C ARG A 204 -0.19 -16.96 14.12
N ASP A 205 -0.03 -17.92 13.22
CA ASP A 205 -0.26 -19.33 13.53
C ASP A 205 0.65 -19.76 14.70
N MET A 206 1.93 -19.37 14.70
CA MET A 206 2.84 -19.64 15.83
C MET A 206 2.42 -19.00 17.16
N LYS A 207 1.75 -17.84 17.15
CA LYS A 207 1.21 -17.23 18.37
C LYS A 207 -0.05 -17.93 18.88
N GLU A 208 -0.80 -18.62 18.03
CA GLU A 208 -1.98 -19.39 18.43
C GLU A 208 -1.60 -20.75 19.05
N TYR A 209 -0.38 -21.24 18.80
CA TYR A 209 0.16 -22.49 19.37
C TYR A 209 0.92 -22.31 20.69
N LEU A 210 1.16 -21.07 21.15
CA LEU A 210 1.88 -20.72 22.38
C LEU A 210 0.93 -20.15 23.43
#